data_AF-A0ABD1PD86-F1
#
_entry.id   AF-A0ABD1PD86-F1
#
_cell.length_a   1.000
_cell.length_b   1.000
_cell.length_c   1.000
_cell.angle_alpha   90.00
_cell.angle_beta   90.00
_cell.angle_gamma   90.00
#
_symmetry.space_group_name_H-M   'P 1'
#
loop_
_entity.id
_entity.type
_entity.pdbx_description
1 polymer ?
#
loop_
_entity_poly.entity_id
_entity_poly.type
_entity_poly.pdbx_seq_one_letter_code
_entity_poly.pdbx_strand_id
1 'polypeptide(L)'
;MNLIQRLVLTKGVYNTLASFDGELDKEEANSKKLSENSKAMSLEKAQLESDKRDHKKTVEASQKHAKEAQKLVDERAFAAETIVATANRNFEAMVAEKDRLLTEVKKEIERVKADRADAEVRAVTAYHEGFKDTPEYKDLAHHFMMAGGEQLVKRIVDTHLKWDISFLRHPPNDLPASEDHTVDEVLSSGEPQGTGEAQNFLSTTREGPQCADPLETVG
;
A
#
# COMPACT_ATOMS: atom_id res chain seq x y z
N MET A 1 -45.86 -95.93 83.90
CA MET A 1 -45.83 -94.56 83.33
C MET A 1 -47.26 -94.17 82.96
N ASN A 2 -47.82 -93.14 83.59
CA ASN A 2 -49.22 -92.74 83.42
C ASN A 2 -49.41 -92.01 82.06
N LEU A 3 -50.56 -92.20 81.42
CA LEU A 3 -51.01 -91.53 80.19
C LEU A 3 -50.72 -90.02 80.17
N ILE A 4 -50.90 -89.33 81.29
CA ILE A 4 -50.62 -87.89 81.41
C ILE A 4 -49.13 -87.57 81.20
N GLN A 5 -48.23 -88.37 81.79
CA GLN A 5 -46.78 -88.18 81.62
C GLN A 5 -46.33 -88.45 80.18
N ARG A 6 -46.98 -89.40 79.47
CA ARG A 6 -46.74 -89.64 78.03
C ARG A 6 -47.19 -88.45 77.17
N LEU A 7 -48.36 -87.88 77.46
CA LEU A 7 -48.91 -86.74 76.72
C LEU A 7 -48.09 -85.45 76.90
N VAL A 8 -47.53 -85.24 78.10
CA VAL A 8 -46.65 -84.08 78.36
C VAL A 8 -45.31 -84.23 77.64
N LEU A 9 -44.73 -85.44 77.63
CA LEU A 9 -43.46 -85.69 76.91
C LEU A 9 -43.63 -85.58 75.40
N THR A 10 -44.71 -86.10 74.82
CA THR A 10 -44.95 -85.95 73.38
C THR A 10 -45.20 -84.49 73.01
N LYS A 11 -45.98 -83.74 73.80
CA LYS A 11 -46.21 -82.31 73.54
C LYS A 11 -44.92 -81.49 73.64
N GLY A 12 -44.02 -81.83 74.57
CA GLY A 12 -42.69 -81.24 74.68
C GLY A 12 -41.83 -81.50 73.44
N VAL A 13 -41.77 -82.76 72.99
CA VAL A 13 -41.01 -83.17 71.79
C VAL A 13 -41.52 -82.49 70.52
N TYR A 14 -42.84 -82.39 70.34
CA TYR A 14 -43.43 -81.69 69.20
C TYR A 14 -43.16 -80.19 69.21
N ASN A 15 -43.15 -79.54 70.38
CA ASN A 15 -42.80 -78.11 70.46
C ASN A 15 -41.32 -77.86 70.14
N THR A 16 -40.41 -78.73 70.58
CA THR A 16 -38.99 -78.62 70.23
C THR A 16 -38.72 -78.92 68.76
N LEU A 17 -39.46 -79.85 68.14
CA LEU A 17 -39.35 -80.11 66.70
C LEU A 17 -39.90 -78.95 65.87
N ALA A 18 -41.04 -78.37 66.27
CA ALA A 18 -41.61 -77.20 65.59
C ALA A 18 -40.74 -75.94 65.75
N SER A 19 -40.02 -75.77 66.88
CA SER A 19 -39.04 -74.69 67.01
C SER A 19 -37.79 -74.93 66.15
N PHE A 20 -37.39 -76.19 65.95
CA PHE A 20 -36.26 -76.56 65.11
C PHE A 20 -36.54 -76.30 63.62
N ASP A 21 -37.73 -76.67 63.12
CA ASP A 21 -38.14 -76.38 61.72
C ASP A 21 -38.15 -74.87 61.46
N GLY A 22 -38.66 -74.07 62.39
CA GLY A 22 -38.67 -72.61 62.27
C GLY A 22 -37.30 -71.92 62.38
N GLU A 23 -36.30 -72.58 62.95
CA GLU A 23 -34.90 -72.12 62.97
C GLU A 23 -34.16 -72.55 61.69
N LEU A 24 -34.39 -73.77 61.19
CA LEU A 24 -33.88 -74.26 59.91
C LEU A 24 -34.33 -73.38 58.73
N ASP A 25 -35.60 -73.00 58.67
CA ASP A 25 -36.13 -72.10 57.63
C ASP A 25 -35.49 -70.70 57.68
N LYS A 26 -35.19 -70.19 58.88
CA LYS A 26 -34.52 -68.89 59.07
C LYS A 26 -33.05 -68.95 58.70
N GLU A 27 -32.37 -70.05 59.00
CA GLU A 27 -30.97 -70.26 58.65
C GLU A 27 -30.80 -70.43 57.14
N GLU A 28 -31.72 -71.14 56.47
CA GLU A 28 -31.73 -71.26 55.01
C GLU A 28 -32.02 -69.90 54.33
N ALA A 29 -32.95 -69.11 54.87
CA ALA A 29 -33.22 -67.75 54.39
C ALA A 29 -32.02 -66.80 54.58
N ASN A 30 -31.31 -66.90 55.70
CA ASN A 30 -30.09 -66.13 55.93
C ASN A 30 -28.93 -66.58 55.03
N SER A 31 -28.79 -67.89 54.78
CA SER A 31 -27.80 -68.44 53.84
C SER A 31 -28.05 -67.98 52.41
N LYS A 32 -29.32 -67.96 51.96
CA LYS A 32 -29.71 -67.39 50.66
C LYS A 32 -29.36 -65.91 50.56
N LYS A 33 -29.66 -65.11 51.59
CA LYS A 33 -29.30 -63.68 51.63
C LYS A 33 -27.78 -63.44 51.62
N LEU A 34 -27.01 -64.24 52.37
CA LEU A 34 -25.54 -64.18 52.37
C LEU A 34 -24.95 -64.54 51.01
N SER A 35 -25.52 -65.52 50.32
CA SER A 35 -25.13 -65.89 48.95
C SER A 35 -25.43 -64.78 47.95
N GLU A 36 -26.60 -64.16 48.03
CA GLU A 36 -27.01 -63.04 47.16
C GLU A 36 -26.16 -61.79 47.40
N ASN A 37 -25.88 -61.44 48.66
CA ASN A 37 -24.98 -60.33 48.99
C ASN A 37 -23.55 -60.60 48.54
N SER A 38 -23.06 -61.83 48.65
CA SER A 38 -21.72 -62.20 48.17
C SER A 38 -21.63 -62.09 46.64
N LYS A 39 -22.70 -62.46 45.92
CA LYS A 39 -22.79 -62.27 44.47
C LYS A 39 -22.86 -60.79 44.09
N ALA A 40 -23.66 -60.00 44.80
CA ALA A 40 -23.78 -58.56 44.58
C ALA A 40 -22.44 -57.83 44.79
N MET A 41 -21.74 -58.15 45.89
CA MET A 41 -20.43 -57.56 46.20
C MET A 41 -19.35 -57.97 45.17
N SER A 42 -19.39 -59.21 44.67
CA SER A 42 -18.51 -59.66 43.58
C SER A 42 -18.79 -58.91 42.27
N LEU A 43 -20.07 -58.66 41.95
CA LEU A 43 -20.48 -57.93 40.75
C LEU A 43 -20.04 -56.45 40.83
N GLU A 44 -20.26 -55.81 41.98
CA GLU A 44 -19.87 -54.42 42.23
C GLU A 44 -18.35 -54.21 42.13
N LYS A 45 -17.57 -55.16 42.65
CA LYS A 45 -16.10 -55.13 42.53
C LYS A 45 -15.65 -55.25 41.07
N ALA A 46 -16.28 -56.14 40.29
CA ALA A 46 -15.97 -56.28 38.87
C ALA A 46 -16.34 -55.02 38.06
N GLN A 47 -17.46 -54.38 38.40
CA GLN A 47 -17.90 -53.12 37.81
C GLN A 47 -16.89 -51.99 38.09
N LEU A 48 -16.49 -51.84 39.37
CA LEU A 48 -15.54 -50.83 39.80
C LEU A 48 -14.18 -50.97 39.08
N GLU A 49 -13.73 -52.20 38.83
CA GLU A 49 -12.47 -52.47 38.14
C GLU A 49 -12.58 -52.24 36.63
N SER A 50 -13.76 -52.39 36.05
CA SER A 50 -14.07 -51.94 34.69
C SER A 50 -14.03 -50.42 34.59
N ASP A 51 -14.76 -49.72 35.47
CA ASP A 51 -14.85 -48.26 35.48
C ASP A 51 -13.48 -47.61 35.68
N LYS A 52 -12.62 -48.19 36.52
CA LYS A 52 -11.23 -47.75 36.68
C LYS A 52 -10.43 -47.83 35.39
N ARG A 53 -10.62 -48.89 34.58
CA ARG A 53 -9.93 -49.04 33.29
C ARG A 53 -10.43 -48.03 32.27
N ASP A 54 -11.73 -47.80 32.21
CA ASP A 54 -12.33 -46.85 31.28
C ASP A 54 -12.00 -45.40 31.65
N HIS A 55 -11.97 -45.08 32.95
CA HIS A 55 -11.46 -43.80 33.44
C HIS A 55 -9.99 -43.60 33.06
N LYS A 56 -9.14 -44.61 33.23
CA LYS A 56 -7.73 -44.51 32.81
C LYS A 56 -7.59 -44.24 31.31
N LYS A 57 -8.34 -44.96 30.47
CA LYS A 57 -8.34 -44.73 29.00
C LYS A 57 -8.82 -43.33 28.63
N THR A 58 -9.87 -42.84 29.27
CA THR A 58 -10.40 -41.49 28.99
C THR A 58 -9.44 -40.39 29.44
N VAL A 59 -8.74 -40.56 30.57
CA VAL A 59 -7.66 -39.66 30.99
C VAL A 59 -6.50 -39.68 30.01
N GLU A 60 -6.05 -40.85 29.56
CA GLU A 60 -4.96 -40.97 28.57
C GLU A 60 -5.35 -40.32 27.23
N ALA A 61 -6.57 -40.52 26.76
CA ALA A 61 -7.09 -39.86 25.56
C ALA A 61 -7.14 -38.33 25.73
N SER A 62 -7.63 -37.85 26.88
CA SER A 62 -7.69 -36.41 27.18
C SER A 62 -6.29 -35.78 27.24
N GLN A 63 -5.32 -36.46 27.84
CA GLN A 63 -3.92 -36.02 27.86
C GLN A 63 -3.30 -35.99 26.47
N LYS A 64 -3.63 -36.97 25.61
CA LYS A 64 -3.19 -36.98 24.22
C LYS A 64 -3.74 -35.78 23.45
N HIS A 65 -5.05 -35.51 23.57
CA HIS A 65 -5.67 -34.36 22.93
C HIS A 65 -5.13 -33.02 23.47
N ALA A 66 -4.86 -32.91 24.77
CA ALA A 66 -4.23 -31.73 25.35
C ALA A 66 -2.83 -31.47 24.77
N LYS A 67 -2.02 -32.52 24.58
CA LYS A 67 -0.70 -32.42 23.95
C LYS A 67 -0.80 -32.04 22.46
N GLU A 68 -1.74 -32.62 21.72
CA GLU A 68 -1.99 -32.28 20.32
C GLU A 68 -2.46 -30.82 20.17
N ALA A 69 -3.36 -30.36 21.05
CA ALA A 69 -3.82 -28.97 21.08
C ALA A 69 -2.67 -28.01 21.38
N GLN A 70 -1.81 -28.33 22.37
CA GLN A 70 -0.64 -27.52 22.67
C GLN A 70 0.31 -27.43 21.47
N LYS A 71 0.58 -28.56 20.80
CA LYS A 71 1.41 -28.56 19.58
C LYS A 71 0.86 -27.63 18.50
N LEU A 72 -0.46 -27.64 18.28
CA LEU A 72 -1.10 -26.75 17.32
C LEU A 72 -1.02 -25.27 17.74
N VAL A 73 -1.08 -24.97 19.04
CA VAL A 73 -0.87 -23.62 19.56
C VAL A 73 0.56 -23.16 19.29
N ASP A 74 1.55 -24.00 19.56
CA ASP A 74 2.97 -23.69 19.35
C ASP A 74 3.29 -23.49 17.85
N GLU A 75 2.75 -24.35 16.98
CA GLU A 75 2.87 -24.22 15.52
C GLU A 75 2.26 -22.90 15.00
N ARG A 76 1.10 -22.50 15.54
CA ARG A 76 0.45 -21.24 15.18
C ARG A 76 1.21 -20.02 15.71
N ALA A 77 1.77 -20.10 16.92
CA ALA A 77 2.59 -19.04 17.49
C ALA A 77 3.85 -18.82 16.63
N PHE A 78 4.55 -19.89 16.26
CA PHE A 78 5.71 -19.82 15.37
C PHE A 78 5.37 -19.24 13.99
N ALA A 79 4.25 -19.65 13.40
CA ALA A 79 3.80 -19.11 12.12
C ALA A 79 3.48 -17.61 12.22
N ALA A 80 2.82 -17.17 13.30
CA ALA A 80 2.53 -15.76 13.54
C ALA A 80 3.80 -14.92 13.70
N GLU A 81 4.78 -15.39 14.48
CA GLU A 81 6.08 -14.74 14.63
C GLU A 81 6.82 -14.61 13.30
N THR A 82 6.78 -15.66 12.48
CA THR A 82 7.42 -15.66 11.15
C THR A 82 6.77 -14.62 10.22
N ILE A 83 5.43 -14.53 10.23
CA ILE A 83 4.70 -13.54 9.44
C ILE A 83 5.06 -12.12 9.90
N VAL A 84 5.07 -11.86 11.22
CA VAL A 84 5.45 -10.55 11.77
C VAL A 84 6.89 -10.19 11.42
N ALA A 85 7.84 -11.12 11.56
CA ALA A 85 9.24 -10.90 11.20
C ALA A 85 9.40 -10.58 9.71
N THR A 86 8.65 -11.26 8.85
CA THR A 86 8.66 -11.01 7.39
C THR A 86 8.05 -9.66 7.05
N ALA A 87 6.93 -9.32 7.67
CA ALA A 87 6.28 -8.02 7.49
C ALA A 87 7.19 -6.87 7.93
N ASN A 88 7.90 -7.02 9.05
CA ASN A 88 8.85 -6.01 9.52
C ASN A 88 10.02 -5.82 8.55
N ARG A 89 10.63 -6.91 8.05
CA ARG A 89 11.70 -6.80 7.04
C ARG A 89 11.24 -6.11 5.76
N ASN A 90 10.03 -6.43 5.28
CA ASN A 90 9.47 -5.78 4.10
C ASN A 90 9.20 -4.29 4.36
N PHE A 91 8.70 -3.95 5.55
CA PHE A 91 8.49 -2.57 5.95
C PHE A 91 9.81 -1.78 6.01
N GLU A 92 10.85 -2.34 6.62
CA GLU A 92 12.19 -1.74 6.65
C GLU A 92 12.74 -1.50 5.24
N ALA A 93 12.58 -2.46 4.32
CA ALA A 93 13.00 -2.31 2.93
C ALA A 93 12.23 -1.19 2.21
N MET A 94 10.92 -1.06 2.43
CA MET A 94 10.11 0.02 1.87
C MET A 94 10.52 1.39 2.41
N VAL A 95 10.84 1.50 3.71
CA VAL A 95 11.33 2.74 4.31
C VAL A 95 12.67 3.14 3.69
N ALA A 96 13.61 2.19 3.55
CA ALA A 96 14.89 2.45 2.92
C ALA A 96 14.76 2.92 1.46
N GLU A 97 13.87 2.31 0.68
CA GLU A 97 13.62 2.71 -0.71
C GLU A 97 12.97 4.10 -0.79
N LYS A 98 12.04 4.42 0.13
CA LYS A 98 11.45 5.76 0.22
C LYS A 98 12.52 6.82 0.50
N ASP A 99 13.45 6.54 1.42
CA ASP A 99 14.55 7.47 1.74
C ASP A 99 15.53 7.64 0.57
N ARG A 100 15.77 6.56 -0.19
CA ARG A 100 16.54 6.59 -1.44
C ARG A 100 15.87 7.52 -2.47
N LEU A 101 14.57 7.34 -2.73
CA LEU A 101 13.80 8.16 -3.66
C LEU A 101 13.73 9.63 -3.23
N LEU A 102 13.54 9.91 -1.93
CA LEU A 102 13.57 11.28 -1.41
C LEU A 102 14.93 11.94 -1.65
N THR A 103 16.02 11.19 -1.54
CA THR A 103 17.37 11.69 -1.83
C THR A 103 17.56 12.00 -3.31
N GLU A 104 17.05 11.14 -4.21
CA GLU A 104 17.08 11.38 -5.66
C GLU A 104 16.26 12.61 -6.05
N VAL A 105 15.04 12.74 -5.52
CA VAL A 105 14.19 13.92 -5.78
C VAL A 105 14.86 15.20 -5.29
N LYS A 106 15.50 15.18 -4.10
CA LYS A 106 16.27 16.34 -3.62
C LYS A 106 17.41 16.71 -4.56
N LYS A 107 18.17 15.72 -5.05
CA LYS A 107 19.24 15.96 -6.02
C LYS A 107 18.70 16.56 -7.33
N GLU A 108 17.58 16.06 -7.82
CA GLU A 108 16.97 16.55 -9.05
C GLU A 108 16.43 17.98 -8.90
N ILE A 109 15.81 18.29 -7.75
CA ILE A 109 15.40 19.67 -7.43
C ILE A 109 16.59 20.63 -7.47
N GLU A 110 17.73 20.24 -6.88
CA GLU A 110 18.93 21.09 -6.89
C GLU A 110 19.51 21.25 -8.31
N ARG A 111 19.47 20.21 -9.15
CA ARG A 111 19.85 20.31 -10.57
C ARG A 111 18.95 21.27 -11.32
N VAL A 112 17.63 21.13 -11.21
CA VAL A 112 16.66 22.02 -11.88
C VAL A 112 16.83 23.47 -11.43
N LYS A 113 17.14 23.71 -10.14
CA LYS A 113 17.46 25.06 -9.66
C LYS A 113 18.73 25.62 -10.30
N ALA A 114 19.79 24.81 -10.41
CA ALA A 114 21.03 25.21 -11.08
C ALA A 114 20.80 25.52 -12.57
N ASP A 115 20.09 24.63 -13.27
CA ASP A 115 19.76 24.81 -14.70
C ASP A 115 18.92 26.07 -14.94
N ARG A 116 18.00 26.39 -14.03
CA ARG A 116 17.22 27.63 -14.08
C ARG A 116 18.10 28.86 -13.88
N ALA A 117 19.03 28.84 -12.91
CA ALA A 117 19.96 29.93 -12.70
C ALA A 117 20.83 30.16 -13.95
N ASP A 118 21.33 29.08 -14.56
CA ASP A 118 22.10 29.13 -15.80
C ASP A 118 21.29 29.66 -17.00
N ALA A 119 20.00 29.31 -17.07
CA ALA A 119 19.09 29.85 -18.09
C ALA A 119 18.84 31.36 -17.89
N GLU A 120 18.63 31.80 -16.64
CA GLU A 120 18.47 33.22 -16.31
C GLU A 120 19.73 34.02 -16.67
N VAL A 121 20.93 33.52 -16.34
CA VAL A 121 22.21 34.15 -16.72
C VAL A 121 22.34 34.21 -18.24
N ARG A 122 22.08 33.12 -18.97
CA ARG A 122 22.14 33.12 -20.44
C ARG A 122 21.16 34.12 -21.06
N ALA A 123 19.94 34.22 -20.54
CA ALA A 123 18.95 35.19 -21.01
C ALA A 123 19.44 36.63 -20.77
N VAL A 124 19.93 36.95 -19.57
CA VAL A 124 20.46 38.29 -19.25
C VAL A 124 21.66 38.62 -20.14
N THR A 125 22.57 37.68 -20.39
CA THR A 125 23.70 37.86 -21.31
C THR A 125 23.25 38.10 -22.74
N ALA A 126 22.25 37.36 -23.24
CA ALA A 126 21.71 37.57 -24.58
C ALA A 126 21.06 38.96 -24.74
N TYR A 127 20.34 39.43 -23.71
CA TYR A 127 19.83 40.80 -23.66
C TYR A 127 20.98 41.82 -23.61
N HIS A 128 22.02 41.61 -22.81
CA HIS A 128 23.20 42.47 -22.80
C HIS A 128 23.81 42.57 -24.21
N GLU A 129 24.04 41.44 -24.87
CA GLU A 129 24.68 41.40 -26.19
C GLU A 129 23.86 42.07 -27.30
N GLY A 130 22.52 41.98 -27.24
CA GLY A 130 21.63 42.61 -28.22
C GLY A 130 21.56 44.13 -28.13
N PHE A 131 21.87 44.71 -26.96
CA PHE A 131 21.74 46.15 -26.70
C PHE A 131 23.08 46.85 -26.40
N LYS A 132 24.20 46.11 -26.30
CA LYS A 132 25.53 46.65 -25.92
C LYS A 132 26.04 47.82 -26.75
N ASP A 133 25.59 47.93 -28.00
CA ASP A 133 26.05 48.95 -28.94
C ASP A 133 25.18 50.20 -28.96
N THR A 134 24.06 50.23 -28.23
CA THR A 134 23.24 51.44 -28.12
C THR A 134 23.92 52.46 -27.17
N PRO A 135 23.85 53.77 -27.48
CA PRO A 135 24.41 54.81 -26.63
C PRO A 135 23.87 54.77 -25.20
N GLU A 136 22.59 54.47 -25.04
CA GLU A 136 21.91 54.39 -23.75
C GLU A 136 22.44 53.23 -22.89
N TYR A 137 22.83 52.12 -23.52
CA TYR A 137 23.40 50.97 -22.84
C TYR A 137 24.80 51.24 -22.29
N LYS A 138 25.62 52.01 -23.00
CA LYS A 138 27.00 52.35 -22.59
C LYS A 138 27.01 53.27 -21.36
N ASP A 139 26.11 54.24 -21.30
CA ASP A 139 25.92 55.09 -20.12
C ASP A 139 25.42 54.29 -18.91
N LEU A 140 24.58 53.28 -19.15
CA LEU A 140 24.06 52.38 -18.12
C LEU A 140 25.13 51.40 -17.60
N ALA A 141 25.95 50.84 -18.48
CA ALA A 141 27.07 49.95 -18.14
C ALA A 141 28.16 50.69 -17.35
N HIS A 142 28.36 51.98 -17.62
CA HIS A 142 29.24 52.85 -16.84
C HIS A 142 28.73 53.04 -15.39
N HIS A 143 27.41 53.23 -15.20
CA HIS A 143 26.80 53.27 -13.87
C HIS A 143 26.84 51.91 -13.14
N PHE A 144 26.76 50.81 -13.90
CA PHE A 144 26.83 49.43 -13.39
C PHE A 144 28.17 49.08 -12.73
N MET A 145 29.30 49.45 -13.34
CA MET A 145 30.63 49.20 -12.76
C MET A 145 30.91 50.03 -11.48
N MET A 146 30.20 51.14 -11.31
CA MET A 146 30.38 52.05 -10.17
C MET A 146 29.51 51.70 -8.96
N ALA A 147 28.39 50.99 -9.15
CA ALA A 147 27.37 50.79 -8.11
C ALA A 147 27.18 49.35 -7.62
N GLY A 148 27.80 48.35 -8.26
CA GLY A 148 27.81 46.94 -7.82
C GLY A 148 26.42 46.35 -7.54
N GLY A 149 25.76 45.74 -8.54
CA GLY A 149 24.51 45.04 -8.21
C GLY A 149 23.71 44.47 -9.37
N GLU A 150 23.73 43.15 -9.47
CA GLU A 150 22.84 42.30 -10.27
C GLU A 150 21.34 42.66 -10.14
N GLN A 151 20.91 43.17 -8.97
CA GLN A 151 19.54 43.62 -8.73
C GLN A 151 19.13 44.88 -9.53
N LEU A 152 20.10 45.72 -9.91
CA LEU A 152 19.84 46.92 -10.68
C LEU A 152 19.60 46.55 -12.15
N VAL A 153 20.31 45.55 -12.69
CA VAL A 153 20.15 45.05 -14.05
C VAL A 153 18.76 44.45 -14.26
N LYS A 154 18.29 43.59 -13.35
CA LYS A 154 16.92 43.03 -13.43
C LYS A 154 15.86 44.15 -13.42
N ARG A 155 16.04 45.21 -12.64
CA ARG A 155 15.11 46.36 -12.59
C ARG A 155 15.16 47.23 -13.84
N ILE A 156 16.34 47.47 -14.41
CA ILE A 156 16.48 48.31 -15.60
C ILE A 156 16.01 47.57 -16.85
N VAL A 157 16.33 46.28 -17.00
CA VAL A 157 15.80 45.45 -18.09
C VAL A 157 14.26 45.41 -18.03
N ASP A 158 13.68 45.24 -16.83
CA ASP A 158 12.23 45.30 -16.64
C ASP A 158 11.65 46.69 -16.95
N THR A 159 12.39 47.77 -16.69
CA THR A 159 11.98 49.14 -17.01
C THR A 159 12.07 49.43 -18.52
N HIS A 160 13.13 48.98 -19.19
CA HIS A 160 13.28 49.12 -20.65
C HIS A 160 12.28 48.26 -21.42
N LEU A 161 12.05 47.01 -21.01
CA LEU A 161 10.97 46.18 -21.58
C LEU A 161 9.61 46.85 -21.43
N LYS A 162 9.32 47.46 -20.29
CA LYS A 162 8.08 48.23 -20.09
C LYS A 162 8.01 49.47 -20.97
N TRP A 163 9.13 50.15 -21.21
CA TRP A 163 9.20 51.31 -22.10
C TRP A 163 9.03 50.93 -23.57
N ASP A 164 9.72 49.89 -24.06
CA ASP A 164 9.61 49.43 -25.45
C ASP A 164 8.21 48.85 -25.74
N ILE A 165 7.64 48.10 -24.79
CA ILE A 165 6.25 47.64 -24.90
C ILE A 165 5.28 48.82 -24.82
N SER A 166 5.58 49.85 -24.02
CA SER A 166 4.77 51.09 -23.98
C SER A 166 4.83 51.85 -25.30
N PHE A 167 5.98 51.87 -25.98
CA PHE A 167 6.14 52.48 -27.30
C PHE A 167 5.39 51.70 -28.40
N LEU A 168 5.30 50.38 -28.27
CA LEU A 168 4.47 49.54 -29.16
C LEU A 168 2.97 49.60 -28.82
N ARG A 169 2.59 49.78 -27.56
CA ARG A 169 1.19 49.93 -27.12
C ARG A 169 0.65 51.34 -27.36
N HIS A 170 1.53 52.33 -27.33
CA HIS A 170 1.25 53.73 -27.62
C HIS A 170 2.25 54.17 -28.68
N PRO A 171 2.06 53.75 -29.94
CA PRO A 171 2.88 54.28 -31.03
C PRO A 171 2.84 55.81 -30.96
N PRO A 172 3.93 56.50 -31.35
CA PRO A 172 3.95 57.96 -31.39
C PRO A 172 2.67 58.45 -32.06
N ASN A 173 2.10 59.54 -31.53
CA ASN A 173 0.79 60.15 -31.87
C ASN A 173 0.52 60.41 -33.37
N ASP A 174 1.39 59.96 -34.27
CA ASP A 174 1.30 60.00 -35.71
C ASP A 174 0.46 58.86 -36.31
N LEU A 175 0.06 57.85 -35.52
CA LEU A 175 -1.05 56.97 -35.88
C LEU A 175 -2.34 57.57 -35.30
N PRO A 176 -3.18 58.26 -36.10
CA PRO A 176 -4.42 58.83 -35.60
C PRO A 176 -5.29 57.73 -35.02
N ALA A 177 -5.93 58.01 -33.88
CA ALA A 177 -6.89 57.15 -33.19
C ALA A 177 -8.21 56.98 -33.97
N SER A 178 -8.13 56.77 -35.30
CA SER A 178 -9.22 56.33 -36.16
C SER A 178 -8.93 54.88 -36.56
N GLU A 179 -9.31 53.97 -35.69
CA GLU A 179 -9.46 52.55 -35.99
C GLU A 179 -10.45 52.42 -37.17
N ASP A 180 -9.91 52.16 -38.37
CA ASP A 180 -10.48 51.37 -39.49
C ASP A 180 -9.83 51.73 -40.85
N HIS A 181 -9.29 52.95 -41.04
CA HIS A 181 -8.80 53.37 -42.37
C HIS A 181 -7.29 53.20 -42.60
N THR A 182 -6.43 53.34 -41.59
CA THR A 182 -4.96 53.32 -41.75
C THR A 182 -4.39 51.91 -41.93
N VAL A 183 -4.97 50.91 -41.27
CA VAL A 183 -4.56 49.51 -41.43
C VAL A 183 -4.97 48.98 -42.80
N ASP A 184 -6.20 49.28 -43.25
CA ASP A 184 -6.69 48.87 -44.57
C ASP A 184 -5.96 49.60 -45.70
N GLU A 185 -5.56 50.87 -45.55
CA GLU A 185 -4.70 51.56 -46.54
C GLU A 185 -3.30 50.95 -46.62
N VAL A 186 -2.67 50.62 -45.49
CA VAL A 186 -1.35 49.96 -45.48
C VAL A 186 -1.43 48.58 -46.12
N LEU A 187 -2.45 47.78 -45.79
CA LEU A 187 -2.70 46.48 -46.42
C LEU A 187 -3.00 46.61 -47.92
N SER A 188 -3.83 47.58 -48.32
CA SER A 188 -4.18 47.84 -49.72
C SER A 188 -3.02 48.40 -50.54
N SER A 189 -2.03 49.05 -49.91
CA SER A 189 -0.81 49.52 -50.58
C SER A 189 0.27 48.44 -50.70
N GLY A 190 0.28 47.47 -49.77
CA GLY A 190 1.19 46.31 -49.79
C GLY A 190 0.72 45.17 -50.70
N GLU A 191 -0.59 44.97 -50.84
CA GLU A 191 -1.19 43.93 -51.69
C GLU A 191 -0.72 43.99 -53.16
N PRO A 192 -0.69 45.16 -53.84
CA PRO A 192 -0.24 45.27 -55.23
C PRO A 192 1.24 44.92 -55.41
N GLN A 193 2.09 45.23 -54.41
CA GLN A 193 3.52 44.88 -54.45
C GLN A 193 3.74 43.39 -54.22
N GLY A 194 3.10 42.82 -53.19
CA GLY A 194 3.19 41.39 -52.89
C GLY A 194 2.59 40.50 -54.00
N THR A 195 1.46 40.91 -54.58
CA THR A 195 0.86 40.19 -55.72
C THR A 195 1.67 40.36 -57.00
N GLY A 196 2.26 41.53 -57.25
CA GLY A 196 3.16 41.77 -58.36
C GLY A 196 4.41 40.89 -58.30
N GLU A 197 5.09 40.83 -57.15
CA GLU A 197 6.25 39.97 -56.94
C GLU A 197 5.90 38.48 -57.02
N ALA A 198 4.77 38.07 -56.44
CA ALA A 198 4.30 36.68 -56.53
C ALA A 198 3.93 36.27 -57.95
N GLN A 199 3.30 37.16 -58.74
CA GLN A 199 3.02 36.91 -60.16
C GLN A 199 4.29 36.84 -61.00
N ASN A 200 5.28 37.69 -60.72
CA ASN A 200 6.56 37.70 -61.41
C ASN A 200 7.40 36.45 -61.08
N PHE A 201 7.33 35.98 -59.84
CA PHE A 201 7.91 34.71 -59.41
C PHE A 201 7.21 33.51 -60.08
N LEU A 202 5.87 33.54 -60.16
CA LEU A 202 5.09 32.50 -60.83
C LEU A 202 5.33 32.46 -62.34
N SER A 203 5.48 33.61 -63.02
CA SER A 203 5.77 33.64 -64.46
C SER A 203 7.16 33.10 -64.76
N THR A 204 8.16 33.45 -63.94
CA THR A 204 9.53 32.91 -64.07
C THR A 204 9.63 31.43 -63.75
N THR A 205 8.81 30.89 -62.84
CA THR A 205 8.73 29.43 -62.61
C THR A 205 7.91 28.68 -63.66
N ARG A 206 6.93 29.34 -64.31
CA ARG A 206 6.14 28.73 -65.41
C ARG A 206 6.94 28.56 -66.70
N GLU A 207 7.92 29.42 -66.93
CA GLU A 207 8.95 29.28 -67.97
C GLU A 207 10.08 28.32 -67.54
N GLY A 208 9.77 27.36 -66.67
CA GLY A 208 10.72 26.52 -65.95
C GLY A 208 11.93 26.08 -66.78
N PRO A 209 13.13 25.99 -66.16
CA PRO A 209 14.37 25.73 -66.88
C PRO A 209 14.18 24.55 -67.83
N GLN A 210 14.53 24.75 -69.11
CA GLN A 210 14.55 23.64 -70.07
C GLN A 210 15.34 22.52 -69.41
N CYS A 211 14.66 21.42 -69.06
CA CYS A 211 15.32 20.23 -68.54
C CYS A 211 16.28 19.78 -69.63
N ALA A 212 17.56 20.10 -69.46
CA ALA A 212 18.61 19.48 -70.23
C ALA A 212 18.52 17.97 -69.98
N ASP A 213 18.53 17.21 -71.07
CA ASP A 213 18.47 15.74 -71.04
C ASP A 213 19.66 15.22 -70.19
N PRO A 214 19.43 14.52 -69.06
CA PRO A 214 20.50 14.14 -68.13
C PRO A 214 21.54 13.17 -68.72
N LEU A 215 21.32 12.67 -69.95
CA LEU A 215 22.19 11.69 -70.60
C LEU A 215 23.41 12.29 -71.32
N GLU A 216 23.50 13.62 -71.52
CA GLU A 216 24.67 14.23 -72.19
C GLU A 216 25.86 14.54 -71.26
N THR A 217 25.68 14.50 -69.93
CA THR A 217 26.74 14.87 -68.97
C THR A 217 27.55 13.70 -68.40
N VAL A 218 27.46 12.50 -68.99
CA VAL A 218 28.36 11.39 -68.65
C VAL A 218 29.29 11.14 -69.84
N GLY A 219 30.40 11.88 -69.84
CA GLY A 219 31.59 11.67 -70.67
C GLY A 219 32.83 11.93 -69.85
#